data_AF-A0A9E3CWJ3-F1
#
_entry.id   AF-A0A9E3CWJ3-F1
#
_cell.length_a   1.000
_cell.length_b   1.000
_cell.length_c   1.000
_cell.angle_alpha   90.00
_cell.angle_beta   90.00
_cell.angle_gamma   90.00
#
_symmetry.space_group_name_H-M   'P 1'
#
loop_
_entity.id
_entity.type
_entity.pdbx_description
1 polymer ?
#
loop_
_entity_poly.entity_id
_entity_poly.type
_entity_poly.pdbx_seq_one_letter_code
_entity_poly.pdbx_strand_id
1 'polypeptide(L)' 'MSGWLIRISGWETPEPVRLFAVAASDPRAALVAVQKVTDAAPRLRVETVGQLSADTIRTLGLEPGQVRDLTS' A
#
# COMPACT_ATOMS: atom_id res chain seq x y z
N MET A 1 -10.65 -7.39 -10.40
CA MET A 1 -9.72 -7.56 -9.27
C MET A 1 -9.81 -6.31 -8.43
N SER A 2 -10.09 -6.43 -7.13
CA SER A 2 -10.02 -5.31 -6.18
C SER A 2 -8.59 -5.11 -5.70
N GLY A 3 -8.37 -4.06 -4.92
CA GLY A 3 -7.08 -3.80 -4.29
C GLY A 3 -7.20 -3.26 -2.89
N TRP A 4 -6.08 -2.79 -2.36
CA TRP A 4 -6.00 -2.26 -1.00
C TRP A 4 -5.15 -1.00 -0.97
N LEU A 5 -5.58 -0.06 -0.15
CA LEU A 5 -4.82 1.12 0.21
C LEU A 5 -4.06 0.82 1.50
N ILE A 6 -2.75 0.97 1.45
CA ILE A 6 -1.85 0.77 2.58
C ILE A 6 -1.27 2.13 2.98
N ARG A 7 -1.24 2.40 4.28
CA ARG A 7 -0.59 3.56 4.88
C ARG A 7 0.66 3.12 5.60
N ILE A 8 1.73 3.88 5.40
CA ILE A 8 2.97 3.79 6.18
C ILE A 8 3.22 5.11 6.90
N SER A 9 3.46 5.04 8.21
CA SER A 9 3.80 6.19 9.04
C SER A 9 4.86 5.83 10.09
N GLY A 10 5.78 6.74 10.41
CA GLY A 10 6.74 6.56 11.50
C GLY A 10 6.10 6.64 12.89
N TRP A 11 6.61 5.87 13.85
CA TRP A 11 6.14 5.91 15.25
C TRP A 11 6.70 7.11 16.04
N GLU A 12 7.95 7.50 15.77
CA GLU A 12 8.70 8.43 16.63
C GLU A 12 9.07 9.75 15.94
N THR A 13 9.21 9.75 14.61
CA THR A 13 9.57 10.92 13.81
C THR A 13 8.39 11.35 12.94
N PRO A 14 8.22 12.66 12.66
CA PRO A 14 7.27 13.16 11.67
C PRO A 14 7.76 12.84 10.26
N GLU A 15 8.02 11.57 9.97
CA GLU A 15 8.20 11.12 8.60
C GLU A 15 6.89 11.34 7.84
N PRO A 16 6.95 11.78 6.58
CA PRO A 16 5.77 11.96 5.77
C PRO A 16 5.02 10.64 5.66
N VAL A 17 3.70 10.71 5.87
CA VAL A 17 2.80 9.58 5.67
C VAL A 17 2.89 9.17 4.20
N ARG A 18 3.22 7.91 3.95
CA ARG A 18 3.23 7.34 2.60
C ARG A 18 2.00 6.50 2.36
N LEU A 19 1.41 6.63 1.18
CA LEU A 19 0.24 5.86 0.78
C LEU A 19 0.58 5.00 -0.42
N PHE A 20 0.20 3.72 -0.37
CA PHE A 20 0.44 2.76 -1.42
C PHE A 20 -0.87 2.12 -1.87
N ALA A 21 -1.10 2.09 -3.17
CA ALA A 21 -2.15 1.28 -3.77
C ALA A 21 -1.56 -0.08 -4.19
N VAL A 22 -2.26 -1.16 -3.85
CA VAL A 22 -1.88 -2.52 -4.25
C VAL A 22 -3.04 -3.22 -4.91
N ALA A 23 -2.82 -3.79 -6.08
CA ALA A 23 -3.79 -4.65 -6.75
C ALA A 23 -3.73 -6.07 -6.19
N ALA A 24 -4.33 -6.29 -5.02
CA ALA A 24 -4.41 -7.59 -4.38
C ALA A 24 -5.84 -7.88 -3.89
N SER A 25 -6.25 -9.14 -3.99
CA SER A 25 -7.55 -9.59 -3.48
C SER A 25 -7.58 -9.73 -1.95
N ASP A 26 -6.45 -10.02 -1.31
CA ASP A 26 -6.30 -10.19 0.14
C ASP A 26 -5.52 -9.01 0.77
N PRO A 27 -6.02 -8.39 1.87
CA PRO A 27 -5.31 -7.33 2.57
C PRO A 27 -3.93 -7.75 3.09
N ARG A 28 -3.75 -9.02 3.48
CA ARG A 28 -2.46 -9.54 3.94
C ARG A 28 -1.46 -9.61 2.81
N ALA A 29 -1.90 -10.04 1.63
CA ALA A 29 -1.06 -10.04 0.43
C ALA A 29 -0.65 -8.61 0.05
N ALA A 30 -1.55 -7.63 0.21
CA ALA A 30 -1.22 -6.22 -0.01
C ALA A 30 -0.15 -5.70 0.96
N LEU A 31 -0.25 -6.03 2.25
CA LEU A 31 0.76 -5.65 3.25
C LEU A 31 2.13 -6.23 2.92
N VAL A 32 2.19 -7.52 2.56
CA VAL A 32 3.45 -8.18 2.16
C VAL A 32 4.04 -7.54 0.91
N ALA A 33 3.20 -7.19 -0.07
CA ALA A 33 3.68 -6.53 -1.29
C ALA A 33 4.31 -5.17 -0.98
N VAL A 34 3.65 -4.35 -0.14
CA VAL A 34 4.20 -3.06 0.30
C VAL A 34 5.50 -3.24 1.08
N GLN A 35 5.56 -4.22 1.99
CA GLN A 35 6.77 -4.49 2.78
C GLN A 35 7.95 -4.98 1.95
N LYS A 36 7.72 -5.51 0.75
CA LYS A 36 8.81 -5.87 -0.19
C LYS A 36 9.37 -4.68 -0.95
N VAL A 37 8.53 -3.68 -1.24
CA VAL A 37 8.94 -2.49 -2.01
C VAL A 37 9.37 -1.34 -1.12
N THR A 38 8.89 -1.31 0.12
CA THR A 38 9.35 -0.39 1.14
C THR A 38 10.37 -1.11 1.99
N ASP A 39 11.57 -0.57 2.08
CA ASP A 39 12.58 -1.00 3.06
C ASP A 39 12.14 -0.50 4.45
N ALA A 40 10.96 -0.96 4.87
CA ALA A 40 10.25 -0.47 6.02
C ALA A 40 11.01 -0.93 7.25
N ALA A 41 11.93 -0.07 7.70
CA ALA A 41 12.66 -0.23 8.95
C ALA A 41 11.66 -0.53 10.08
N PRO A 42 12.08 -1.25 11.13
CA PRO A 42 11.21 -1.69 12.24
C PRO A 42 10.48 -0.56 13.00
N ARG A 43 10.73 0.71 12.65
CA ARG A 43 10.11 1.91 13.22
C ARG A 43 8.91 2.44 12.44
N LEU A 44 8.52 1.78 11.35
CA LEU A 44 7.36 2.17 10.54
C LEU A 44 6.14 1.32 10.87
N ARG A 45 5.00 1.99 11.07
CA ARG A 45 3.68 1.38 11.14
C ARG A 45 3.15 1.19 9.72
N VAL A 46 2.85 -0.05 9.36
CA VAL A 46 2.23 -0.41 8.07
C VAL A 46 0.82 -0.91 8.36
N GLU A 47 -0.19 -0.30 7.75
CA GLU A 47 -1.58 -0.70 7.98
C GLU A 47 -2.45 -0.57 6.72
N THR A 48 -3.43 -1.46 6.60
CA THR A 48 -4.48 -1.37 5.57
C THR A 48 -5.50 -0.32 5.97
N VAL A 49 -5.67 0.72 5.15
CA VAL A 49 -6.63 1.81 5.41
C VAL A 49 -8.01 1.49 4.83
N GLY A 50 -8.05 0.79 3.70
CA GLY A 50 -9.30 0.47 3.04
C GLY A 50 -9.12 -0.36 1.79
N GLN A 51 -10.23 -0.88 1.28
CA GLN A 51 -10.26 -1.61 0.02
C GLN A 51 -10.43 -0.64 -1.15
N LEU A 52 -9.69 -0.88 -2.23
CA LEU A 52 -9.83 -0.19 -3.50
C LEU A 52 -10.76 -1.00 -4.40
N SER A 53 -11.67 -0.30 -5.08
CA SER A 53 -12.54 -0.93 -6.07
C SER A 53 -11.75 -1.40 -7.28
N ALA A 54 -12.31 -2.32 -8.06
CA ALA A 54 -11.70 -2.77 -9.30
C ALA A 54 -11.53 -1.62 -10.31
N ASP A 55 -12.43 -0.64 -10.29
CA ASP A 55 -12.35 0.53 -11.17
C ASP A 55 -11.22 1.46 -10.75
N THR A 56 -11.01 1.68 -9.45
CA THR A 56 -9.85 2.44 -8.96
C THR A 56 -8.54 1.76 -9.34
N ILE A 57 -8.45 0.44 -9.23
CA ILE A 57 -7.26 -0.32 -9.63
C ILE A 57 -6.96 -0.19 -11.13
N ARG A 58 -8.01 -0.24 -11.97
CA ARG A 58 -7.88 0.01 -13.42
C ARG A 58 -7.44 1.44 -13.73
N THR A 59 -8.04 2.44 -13.07
CA THR A 59 -7.66 3.86 -13.25
C THR A 59 -6.22 4.12 -12.85
N LEU A 60 -5.73 3.43 -11.81
CA LEU A 60 -4.33 3.51 -11.37
C LEU A 60 -3.37 2.72 -12.28
N GLY A 61 -3.89 1.94 -13.23
CA GLY A 61 -3.12 1.13 -14.17
C GLY A 61 -2.35 0.00 -13.48
N LEU A 62 -2.89 -0.55 -12.38
CA LEU A 62 -2.18 -1.56 -11.59
C LEU A 62 -2.50 -2.98 -12.06
N GLU A 63 -1.44 -3.72 -12.36
CA GLU A 63 -1.50 -5.15 -12.62
C GLU A 63 -1.60 -5.97 -11.32
N PRO A 64 -2.13 -7.21 -11.38
CA PRO A 64 -2.17 -8.10 -10.22
C PRO A 64 -0.84 -8.21 -9.46
N GLY A 65 -0.86 -7.89 -8.16
CA GLY A 65 0.31 -7.91 -7.29
C GLY A 65 1.21 -6.67 -7.38
N GLN A 66 0.91 -5.73 -8.26
CA GLN A 66 1.67 -4.49 -8.39
C GLN A 66 1.36 -3.54 -7.23
N VAL A 67 2.40 -2.84 -6.78
CA VAL A 67 2.34 -1.78 -5.78
C VAL A 67 2.67 -0.46 -6.45
N ARG A 68 1.94 0.60 -6.08
CA ARG A 68 2.21 1.97 -6.51
C ARG A 68 2.19 2.91 -5.33
N ASP A 69 3.26 3.70 -5.20
CA ASP A 69 3.31 4.83 -4.29
C ASP A 69 2.41 5.95 -4.84
N LEU A 70 1.50 6.45 -4.00
CA LEU A 70 0.58 7.55 -4.30
C LEU A 70 1.07 8.89 -3.74
N THR A 71 2.17 8.87 -2.98
CA THR A 71 2.76 10.02 -2.30
C THR A 71 4.09 10.46 -2.92
N SER A 72 4.57 9.74 -3.94
CA SER A 72 5.76 10.06 -4.74
C SER A 72 5.43 10.63 -6.11
#